data_AF-A0A525DEU5-F1
#
_entry.id   AF-A0A525DEU5-F1
#
_cell.length_a   1.000
_cell.length_b   1.000
_cell.length_c   1.000
_cell.angle_alpha   90.00
_cell.angle_beta   90.00
_cell.angle_gamma   90.00
#
_symmetry.space_group_name_H-M   'P 1'
#
loop_
_entity.id
_entity.type
_entity.pdbx_description
1 polymer ?
#
loop_
_entity_poly.entity_id
_entity_poly.type
_entity_poly.pdbx_seq_one_letter_code
_entity_poly.pdbx_strand_id
1 'polypeptide(L)'
;MKAFQVKRNTASHLSSFLNAALFFFIIILGPTHALGAPYDYGDAPDPTYPTLSSSNGARHSVSRDYYLGTALDPDPDGQPNADATGDNLDGGFDEDGVTFTTPLYPGMTCYITVTASLDGLLDAWIDFNSDGDWADPFEQIFTSITLLSGDNTISFTVPADAERGATTFARFRYSLQGDLQPTGEAAVGEVE
;
A
#
# COMPACT_ATOMS: atom_id res chain seq x y z
N MET A 1 0.14 4.21 4.40
CA MET A 1 -1.05 4.83 5.09
C MET A 1 -0.68 6.13 5.84
N LYS A 2 -1.43 7.25 5.75
CA LYS A 2 -0.95 8.55 6.31
C LYS A 2 -1.24 8.81 7.81
N ALA A 3 -0.18 8.88 8.62
CA ALA A 3 -0.14 9.64 9.87
C ALA A 3 0.03 11.15 9.60
N PHE A 4 -0.86 12.00 10.12
CA PHE A 4 -0.85 13.44 9.86
C PHE A 4 0.07 14.20 10.83
N GLN A 5 1.20 14.74 10.34
CA GLN A 5 2.04 15.69 11.10
C GLN A 5 2.49 16.89 10.23
N VAL A 6 2.20 18.10 10.70
CA VAL A 6 2.58 19.37 10.06
C VAL A 6 4.00 19.75 10.45
N LYS A 7 4.96 19.74 9.51
CA LYS A 7 6.29 20.33 9.73
C LYS A 7 6.64 21.41 8.71
N ARG A 8 7.15 22.52 9.25
CA ARG A 8 7.49 23.78 8.58
C ARG A 8 8.80 23.66 7.82
N ASN A 9 8.83 24.15 6.59
CA ASN A 9 10.04 24.32 5.79
C ASN A 9 10.95 25.42 6.38
N THR A 10 12.23 25.10 6.57
CA THR A 10 13.30 26.10 6.59
C THR A 10 14.45 25.63 5.71
N ALA A 11 14.63 26.29 4.58
CA ALA A 11 15.80 26.18 3.73
C ALA A 11 16.95 27.00 4.30
N SER A 12 18.20 26.53 4.18
CA SER A 12 19.38 27.39 4.31
C SER A 12 20.55 26.94 3.42
N HIS A 13 20.87 27.85 2.49
CA HIS A 13 22.09 28.15 1.73
C HIS A 13 23.41 27.37 1.93
N LEU A 14 24.15 27.27 0.79
CA LEU A 14 25.54 27.70 0.49
C LEU A 14 26.18 26.66 -0.45
N SER A 15 27.07 26.91 -1.41
CA SER A 15 27.64 28.07 -2.12
C SER A 15 28.51 27.47 -3.23
N SER A 16 28.64 28.17 -4.35
CA SER A 16 29.38 27.78 -5.55
C SER A 16 30.89 27.59 -5.36
N PHE A 17 31.47 26.55 -5.97
CA PHE A 17 32.84 26.59 -6.51
C PHE A 17 32.89 25.84 -7.84
N LEU A 18 33.24 26.58 -8.89
CA LEU A 18 33.48 26.08 -10.24
C LEU A 18 34.97 25.70 -10.32
N ASN A 19 35.27 24.44 -10.62
CA ASN A 19 36.57 24.04 -11.17
C ASN A 19 36.37 22.86 -12.12
N ALA A 20 36.84 23.06 -13.34
CA ALA A 20 36.68 22.15 -14.46
C ALA A 20 37.41 20.82 -14.21
N ALA A 21 36.69 19.71 -14.34
CA ALA A 21 37.27 18.39 -14.50
C ALA A 21 36.32 17.54 -15.35
N LEU A 22 36.83 17.10 -16.49
CA LEU A 22 36.51 15.84 -17.18
C LEU A 22 35.02 15.43 -17.18
N PHE A 23 34.34 15.64 -18.31
CA PHE A 23 33.04 15.02 -18.61
C PHE A 23 33.20 13.50 -18.75
N PHE A 24 33.40 12.81 -17.63
CA PHE A 24 32.85 11.49 -17.45
C PHE A 24 31.37 11.72 -17.17
N PHE A 25 30.52 11.31 -18.10
CA PHE A 25 29.12 11.09 -17.81
C PHE A 25 29.07 9.88 -16.85
N ILE A 26 29.43 10.09 -15.58
CA ILE A 26 28.90 9.26 -14.52
C ILE A 26 27.42 9.64 -14.54
N ILE A 27 26.64 8.87 -15.30
CA ILE A 27 25.25 8.63 -14.94
C ILE A 27 25.40 8.13 -13.51
N ILE A 28 25.18 9.01 -12.53
CA ILE A 28 24.78 8.56 -11.21
C ILE A 28 23.44 7.93 -11.51
N LEU A 29 23.47 6.64 -11.85
CA LEU A 29 22.34 5.78 -11.60
C LEU A 29 22.14 5.96 -10.10
N GLY A 30 21.14 6.76 -9.71
CA GLY A 30 20.47 6.51 -8.44
C GLY A 30 20.15 5.02 -8.37
N PRO A 31 20.00 4.43 -7.17
CA PRO A 31 19.78 3.00 -7.03
C PRO A 31 18.81 2.57 -8.13
N THR A 32 19.32 1.78 -9.08
CA THR A 32 18.47 1.18 -10.08
C THR A 32 17.52 0.35 -9.25
N HIS A 33 16.26 0.77 -9.11
CA HIS A 33 15.22 -0.03 -8.49
C HIS A 33 15.38 -1.40 -9.13
N ALA A 34 15.88 -2.34 -8.35
CA ALA A 34 16.16 -3.65 -8.89
C ALA A 34 14.78 -4.16 -9.31
N LEU A 35 14.59 -4.40 -10.60
CA LEU A 35 13.58 -5.35 -11.06
C LEU A 35 14.02 -6.71 -10.48
N GLY A 36 13.80 -6.91 -9.18
CA GLY A 36 14.67 -7.76 -8.36
C GLY A 36 13.94 -8.55 -7.29
N ALA A 37 12.82 -8.04 -6.76
CA ALA A 37 11.94 -8.84 -5.95
C ALA A 37 10.97 -9.63 -6.85
N PRO A 38 10.82 -10.94 -6.63
CA PRO A 38 9.84 -11.75 -7.35
C PRO A 38 8.40 -11.51 -6.86
N TYR A 39 8.27 -10.92 -5.68
CA TYR A 39 7.02 -10.65 -5.02
C TYR A 39 6.90 -9.18 -4.68
N ASP A 40 5.68 -8.83 -4.36
CA ASP A 40 5.26 -7.59 -3.74
C ASP A 40 4.56 -7.94 -2.42
N TYR A 41 4.83 -7.16 -1.36
CA TYR A 41 4.34 -7.35 0.01
C TYR A 41 3.84 -6.00 0.54
N GLY A 42 3.09 -6.01 1.65
CA GLY A 42 2.74 -4.76 2.34
C GLY A 42 3.67 -4.45 3.52
N ASP A 43 3.23 -3.50 4.35
CA ASP A 43 4.01 -2.92 5.44
C ASP A 43 3.23 -2.73 6.76
N ALA A 44 2.03 -3.33 6.86
CA ALA A 44 1.26 -3.36 8.09
C ALA A 44 2.06 -4.01 9.25
N PRO A 45 1.86 -3.59 10.52
CA PRO A 45 2.65 -4.09 11.64
C PRO A 45 2.61 -5.61 11.83
N ASP A 46 3.77 -6.25 11.76
CA ASP A 46 3.94 -7.68 12.04
C ASP A 46 4.28 -7.91 13.54
N PRO A 47 3.84 -9.01 14.18
CA PRO A 47 3.12 -10.17 13.64
C PRO A 47 1.60 -10.12 13.80
N THR A 48 1.03 -9.03 14.31
CA THR A 48 -0.41 -8.90 14.50
C THR A 48 -1.11 -8.92 13.14
N TYR A 49 -0.64 -8.06 12.23
CA TYR A 49 -1.02 -8.10 10.82
C TYR A 49 0.05 -8.91 10.08
N PRO A 50 -0.24 -10.12 9.58
CA PRO A 50 0.80 -10.94 8.97
C PRO A 50 1.31 -10.27 7.71
N THR A 51 2.57 -9.83 7.74
CA THR A 51 3.16 -8.99 6.68
C THR A 51 4.46 -9.60 6.20
N LEU A 52 5.29 -10.12 7.11
CA LEU A 52 6.51 -10.83 6.76
C LEU A 52 6.19 -12.19 6.12
N SER A 53 7.07 -12.65 5.23
CA SER A 53 7.04 -14.00 4.67
C SER A 53 7.06 -15.08 5.77
N SER A 54 7.82 -14.84 6.84
CA SER A 54 7.87 -15.74 8.01
C SER A 54 6.52 -15.85 8.75
N SER A 55 5.67 -14.85 8.62
CA SER A 55 4.31 -14.79 9.19
C SER A 55 3.24 -15.23 8.18
N ASN A 56 3.65 -15.73 7.01
CA ASN A 56 2.79 -15.98 5.86
C ASN A 56 2.03 -14.72 5.40
N GLY A 57 2.71 -13.58 5.37
CA GLY A 57 2.12 -12.32 4.93
C GLY A 57 1.55 -12.38 3.52
N ALA A 58 0.60 -11.47 3.25
CA ALA A 58 0.07 -11.26 1.91
C ALA A 58 1.22 -10.94 0.96
N ARG A 59 1.23 -11.59 -0.19
CA ARG A 59 2.18 -11.28 -1.25
C ARG A 59 1.63 -11.62 -2.62
N HIS A 60 2.09 -10.92 -3.64
CA HIS A 60 1.74 -11.16 -5.02
C HIS A 60 2.97 -11.34 -5.89
N SER A 61 2.93 -12.28 -6.84
CA SER A 61 3.99 -12.34 -7.86
C SER A 61 3.95 -11.08 -8.71
N VAL A 62 5.10 -10.43 -8.90
CA VAL A 62 5.15 -9.12 -9.56
C VAL A 62 4.93 -9.19 -11.07
N SER A 63 4.14 -8.27 -11.61
CA SER A 63 4.04 -8.00 -13.04
C SER A 63 4.19 -6.51 -13.32
N ARG A 64 4.98 -6.16 -14.34
CA ARG A 64 5.31 -4.77 -14.67
C ARG A 64 4.12 -3.86 -14.98
N ASP A 65 3.02 -4.46 -15.43
CA ASP A 65 1.86 -3.72 -15.90
C ASP A 65 0.68 -3.81 -14.92
N TYR A 66 0.84 -4.48 -13.77
CA TYR A 66 -0.26 -4.81 -12.88
C TYR A 66 0.04 -4.39 -11.44
N TYR A 67 -0.33 -3.14 -11.15
CA TYR A 67 -0.18 -2.42 -9.89
C TYR A 67 -1.33 -1.41 -9.72
N LEU A 68 -1.42 -0.78 -8.57
CA LEU A 68 -2.29 0.28 -8.15
C LEU A 68 -1.46 1.57 -8.09
N GLY A 69 -2.12 2.70 -8.32
CA GLY A 69 -1.44 3.98 -8.22
C GLY A 69 -0.50 4.27 -9.40
N THR A 70 0.64 4.90 -9.12
CA THR A 70 1.48 5.51 -10.18
C THR A 70 2.69 4.70 -10.59
N ALA A 71 3.21 3.83 -9.73
CA ALA A 71 4.39 3.03 -10.01
C ALA A 71 4.34 1.69 -9.27
N LEU A 72 4.84 0.65 -9.94
CA LEU A 72 5.10 -0.64 -9.32
C LEU A 72 6.31 -0.54 -8.37
N ASP A 73 6.18 -1.06 -7.15
CA ASP A 73 7.28 -1.12 -6.17
C ASP A 73 7.46 -2.50 -5.51
N PRO A 74 8.23 -3.42 -6.12
CA PRO A 74 8.32 -4.80 -5.63
C PRO A 74 9.22 -4.98 -4.40
N ASP A 75 8.69 -5.62 -3.37
CA ASP A 75 9.43 -5.94 -2.14
C ASP A 75 9.90 -7.40 -1.99
N PRO A 76 11.17 -7.65 -1.60
CA PRO A 76 11.67 -9.01 -1.41
C PRO A 76 11.06 -9.72 -0.18
N ASP A 77 10.58 -8.97 0.81
CA ASP A 77 9.85 -9.39 2.01
C ASP A 77 9.05 -8.18 2.53
N GLY A 78 8.08 -8.38 3.42
CA GLY A 78 7.29 -7.28 3.97
C GLY A 78 8.13 -6.29 4.79
N GLN A 79 7.70 -5.03 4.81
CA GLN A 79 8.42 -3.93 5.46
C GLN A 79 7.66 -3.38 6.67
N PRO A 80 7.29 -4.19 7.68
CA PRO A 80 6.37 -3.77 8.73
C PRO A 80 6.91 -2.60 9.55
N ASN A 81 6.08 -1.58 9.76
CA ASN A 81 6.34 -0.56 10.77
C ASN A 81 5.05 -0.20 11.54
N ALA A 82 5.17 0.66 12.57
CA ALA A 82 4.04 0.98 13.44
C ALA A 82 2.94 1.83 12.77
N ASP A 83 3.26 2.50 11.66
CA ASP A 83 2.35 3.44 10.99
C ASP A 83 1.94 2.97 9.59
N ALA A 84 2.37 1.76 9.17
CA ALA A 84 2.33 1.28 7.78
C ALA A 84 2.85 2.36 6.81
N THR A 85 4.15 2.66 6.93
CA THR A 85 4.91 3.49 5.97
C THR A 85 6.32 2.93 5.68
N GLY A 86 6.52 1.62 5.79
CA GLY A 86 7.85 1.02 5.88
C GLY A 86 8.62 1.02 4.56
N ASP A 87 7.88 0.81 3.48
CA ASP A 87 8.24 0.85 2.06
C ASP A 87 8.46 2.29 1.51
N ASN A 88 7.81 3.31 2.06
CA ASN A 88 7.98 4.71 1.64
C ASN A 88 9.42 5.25 1.75
N LEU A 89 10.30 4.53 2.45
CA LEU A 89 11.71 4.88 2.66
C LEU A 89 12.65 4.29 1.61
N ASP A 90 12.13 3.42 0.74
CA ASP A 90 12.83 2.73 -0.35
C ASP A 90 12.86 3.57 -1.65
N GLY A 91 11.81 4.35 -1.92
CA GLY A 91 11.81 5.34 -3.01
C GLY A 91 10.65 5.23 -4.01
N GLY A 92 9.76 4.25 -3.89
CA GLY A 92 8.42 4.28 -4.48
C GLY A 92 7.40 4.95 -3.56
N PHE A 93 6.31 5.43 -4.14
CA PHE A 93 5.09 5.78 -3.42
C PHE A 93 4.09 4.68 -3.77
N ASP A 94 4.18 3.56 -3.10
CA ASP A 94 3.33 2.39 -3.32
C ASP A 94 1.94 2.54 -2.69
N GLU A 95 1.75 3.36 -1.63
CA GLU A 95 0.40 3.63 -1.11
C GLU A 95 -0.25 4.89 -1.71
N ASP A 96 -0.03 5.08 -3.01
CA ASP A 96 -0.72 6.11 -3.79
C ASP A 96 -1.90 5.56 -4.62
N GLY A 97 -2.13 4.23 -4.59
CA GLY A 97 -3.22 3.57 -5.28
C GLY A 97 -4.57 3.67 -4.59
N VAL A 98 -4.62 3.74 -3.26
CA VAL A 98 -5.87 3.85 -2.49
C VAL A 98 -6.01 5.16 -1.71
N THR A 99 -7.09 5.90 -1.97
CA THR A 99 -7.41 7.15 -1.26
C THR A 99 -8.79 7.12 -0.61
N PHE A 100 -8.85 7.27 0.71
CA PHE A 100 -10.09 7.51 1.44
C PHE A 100 -10.59 8.93 1.21
N THR A 101 -11.76 9.07 0.57
CA THR A 101 -12.36 10.38 0.26
C THR A 101 -13.35 10.86 1.32
N THR A 102 -13.76 9.96 2.21
CA THR A 102 -14.54 10.28 3.41
C THR A 102 -13.97 9.56 4.63
N PRO A 103 -14.13 10.12 5.85
CA PRO A 103 -13.67 9.46 7.07
C PRO A 103 -14.39 8.14 7.35
N LEU A 104 -13.74 7.28 8.13
CA LEU A 104 -14.33 6.07 8.71
C LEU A 104 -15.21 6.45 9.91
N TYR A 105 -16.47 6.81 9.65
CA TYR A 105 -17.44 7.08 10.72
C TYR A 105 -18.31 5.85 10.97
N PRO A 106 -18.35 5.30 12.20
CA PRO A 106 -19.15 4.11 12.51
C PRO A 106 -20.61 4.25 12.07
N GLY A 107 -21.11 3.26 11.33
CA GLY A 107 -22.48 3.21 10.80
C GLY A 107 -22.73 4.08 9.56
N MET A 108 -21.70 4.74 9.02
CA MET A 108 -21.80 5.59 7.83
C MET A 108 -21.16 4.91 6.62
N THR A 109 -21.58 5.32 5.43
CA THR A 109 -20.90 4.94 4.18
C THR A 109 -19.57 5.67 4.08
N CYS A 110 -18.51 4.91 3.80
CA CYS A 110 -17.20 5.43 3.42
C CYS A 110 -17.00 5.27 1.90
N TYR A 111 -16.45 6.30 1.26
CA TYR A 111 -16.05 6.30 -0.14
C TYR A 111 -14.53 6.32 -0.24
N ILE A 112 -14.01 5.49 -1.15
CA ILE A 112 -12.59 5.48 -1.51
C ILE A 112 -12.44 5.58 -3.02
N THR A 113 -11.30 6.10 -3.46
CA THR A 113 -10.84 6.01 -4.84
C THR A 113 -9.70 5.00 -4.90
N VAL A 114 -9.82 4.01 -5.78
CA VAL A 114 -8.76 3.04 -6.08
C VAL A 114 -8.31 3.24 -7.52
N THR A 115 -7.03 3.56 -7.72
CA THR A 115 -6.43 3.78 -9.04
C THR A 115 -5.78 2.49 -9.49
N ALA A 116 -6.32 1.81 -10.51
CA ALA A 116 -5.76 0.57 -11.01
C ALA A 116 -5.05 0.78 -12.35
N SER A 117 -3.88 0.18 -12.53
CA SER A 117 -3.15 0.23 -13.82
C SER A 117 -3.90 -0.49 -14.95
N LEU A 118 -4.59 -1.58 -14.64
CA LEU A 118 -5.33 -2.43 -15.58
C LEU A 118 -6.71 -2.81 -15.03
N ASP A 119 -7.48 -3.55 -15.80
CA ASP A 119 -8.69 -4.19 -15.30
C ASP A 119 -8.32 -5.37 -14.40
N GLY A 120 -9.05 -5.54 -13.30
CA GLY A 120 -8.72 -6.55 -12.30
C GLY A 120 -9.74 -6.70 -11.19
N LEU A 121 -9.36 -7.43 -10.15
CA LEU A 121 -10.19 -7.69 -8.97
C LEU A 121 -9.53 -7.14 -7.71
N LEU A 122 -10.33 -6.61 -6.79
CA LEU A 122 -9.90 -6.15 -5.48
C LEU A 122 -10.57 -6.95 -4.37
N ASP A 123 -9.76 -7.54 -3.50
CA ASP A 123 -10.15 -8.01 -2.17
C ASP A 123 -9.55 -7.07 -1.13
N ALA A 124 -10.32 -6.66 -0.13
CA ALA A 124 -9.81 -5.73 0.88
C ALA A 124 -10.44 -5.91 2.25
N TRP A 125 -9.65 -5.58 3.28
CA TRP A 125 -10.01 -5.70 4.69
C TRP A 125 -9.65 -4.43 5.47
N ILE A 126 -10.38 -4.17 6.56
CA ILE A 126 -10.08 -3.15 7.56
C ILE A 126 -10.34 -3.74 8.94
N ASP A 127 -9.38 -3.59 9.85
CA ASP A 127 -9.50 -3.98 11.26
C ASP A 127 -10.38 -2.96 12.01
N PHE A 128 -11.69 -3.10 11.96
CA PHE A 128 -12.58 -2.08 12.51
C PHE A 128 -12.58 -2.04 14.04
N ASN A 129 -12.23 -3.15 14.69
CA ASN A 129 -12.25 -3.27 16.14
C ASN A 129 -10.87 -3.00 16.78
N SER A 130 -9.83 -2.77 15.96
CA SER A 130 -8.44 -2.49 16.33
C SER A 130 -7.82 -3.55 17.24
N ASP A 131 -8.19 -4.82 17.04
CA ASP A 131 -7.70 -5.93 17.86
C ASP A 131 -6.43 -6.61 17.30
N GLY A 132 -5.98 -6.17 16.13
CA GLY A 132 -4.73 -6.60 15.55
C GLY A 132 -4.85 -7.69 14.49
N ASP A 133 -6.04 -7.98 13.95
CA ASP A 133 -6.19 -8.88 12.82
C ASP A 133 -7.25 -8.44 11.78
N TRP A 134 -7.55 -9.30 10.80
CA TRP A 134 -8.59 -9.08 9.77
C TRP A 134 -9.55 -10.28 9.70
N ALA A 135 -9.69 -11.02 10.80
CA ALA A 135 -10.39 -12.29 10.85
C ALA A 135 -11.85 -12.15 11.28
N ASP A 136 -12.29 -10.94 11.64
CA ASP A 136 -13.62 -10.74 12.20
C ASP A 136 -14.71 -10.54 11.14
N PRO A 137 -15.98 -10.82 11.51
CA PRO A 137 -17.11 -10.48 10.68
C PRO A 137 -17.10 -8.98 10.33
N PHE A 138 -17.43 -8.67 9.08
CA PHE A 138 -17.53 -7.31 8.53
C PHE A 138 -16.20 -6.58 8.31
N GLU A 139 -15.05 -7.21 8.57
CA GLU A 139 -13.74 -6.62 8.27
C GLU A 139 -13.36 -6.74 6.80
N GLN A 140 -13.81 -7.78 6.11
CA GLN A 140 -13.72 -7.84 4.65
C GLN A 140 -14.70 -6.86 4.02
N ILE A 141 -14.18 -5.74 3.50
CA ILE A 141 -14.97 -4.66 2.90
C ILE A 141 -15.22 -4.86 1.41
N PHE A 142 -14.35 -5.61 0.72
CA PHE A 142 -14.51 -5.96 -0.69
C PHE A 142 -14.14 -7.43 -0.92
N THR A 143 -14.98 -8.11 -1.70
CA THR A 143 -14.79 -9.49 -2.14
C THR A 143 -14.81 -9.53 -3.65
N SER A 144 -13.61 -9.50 -4.24
CA SER A 144 -13.37 -9.64 -5.68
C SER A 144 -14.19 -8.67 -6.52
N ILE A 145 -14.27 -7.42 -6.08
CA ILE A 145 -14.96 -6.40 -6.87
C ILE A 145 -14.14 -6.11 -8.12
N THR A 146 -14.81 -5.82 -9.23
CA THR A 146 -14.12 -5.46 -10.48
C THR A 146 -13.63 -4.02 -10.41
N LEU A 147 -12.33 -3.83 -10.66
CA LEU A 147 -11.74 -2.54 -10.97
C LEU A 147 -11.52 -2.45 -12.49
N LEU A 148 -11.79 -1.26 -13.04
CA LEU A 148 -11.37 -0.91 -14.39
C LEU A 148 -10.05 -0.14 -14.33
N SER A 149 -9.27 -0.19 -15.40
CA SER A 149 -8.09 0.66 -15.53
C SER A 149 -8.44 2.15 -15.32
N GLY A 150 -7.67 2.82 -14.46
CA GLY A 150 -7.89 4.18 -13.98
C GLY A 150 -8.57 4.24 -12.62
N ASP A 151 -9.21 5.39 -12.34
CA ASP A 151 -9.82 5.68 -11.05
C ASP A 151 -11.17 4.97 -10.87
N ASN A 152 -11.31 4.23 -9.78
CA ASN A 152 -12.53 3.56 -9.37
C ASN A 152 -13.04 4.17 -8.06
N THR A 153 -14.15 4.90 -8.10
CA THR A 153 -14.83 5.36 -6.88
C THR A 153 -15.78 4.27 -6.39
N ILE A 154 -15.45 3.69 -5.25
CA ILE A 154 -16.18 2.59 -4.63
C ILE A 154 -16.50 2.92 -3.17
N SER A 155 -17.43 2.19 -2.57
CA SER A 155 -17.86 2.45 -1.21
C SER A 155 -18.20 1.19 -0.44
N PHE A 156 -18.09 1.29 0.87
CA PHE A 156 -18.49 0.28 1.84
C PHE A 156 -19.15 0.94 3.04
N THR A 157 -19.82 0.14 3.89
CA THR A 157 -20.40 0.64 5.14
C THR A 157 -19.45 0.35 6.28
N VAL A 158 -19.09 1.36 7.06
CA VAL A 158 -18.31 1.17 8.29
C VAL A 158 -19.22 0.53 9.35
N PRO A 159 -18.81 -0.57 10.00
CA PRO A 159 -19.58 -1.18 11.09
C PRO A 159 -19.97 -0.16 12.17
N ALA A 160 -21.17 -0.29 12.72
CA ALA A 160 -21.68 0.67 13.70
C ALA A 160 -20.93 0.63 15.05
N ASP A 161 -20.28 -0.49 15.31
CA ASP A 161 -19.47 -0.84 16.47
C ASP A 161 -17.96 -0.69 16.25
N ALA A 162 -17.52 -0.17 15.09
CA ALA A 162 -16.13 0.15 14.83
C ALA A 162 -15.53 1.04 15.95
N GLU A 163 -14.32 0.71 16.39
CA GLU A 163 -13.63 1.41 17.46
C GLU A 163 -13.36 2.87 17.07
N ARG A 164 -13.53 3.78 18.03
CA ARG A 164 -13.44 5.22 17.79
C ARG A 164 -12.11 5.76 18.30
N GLY A 165 -11.37 6.41 17.41
CA GLY A 165 -10.14 7.12 17.76
C GLY A 165 -8.92 6.22 17.97
N ALA A 166 -9.04 4.93 17.65
CA ALA A 166 -7.93 4.01 17.52
C ALA A 166 -7.24 4.15 16.15
N THR A 167 -5.95 3.79 16.10
CA THR A 167 -5.26 3.52 14.85
C THR A 167 -5.64 2.10 14.41
N THR A 168 -6.04 1.94 13.16
CA THR A 168 -6.39 0.67 12.50
C THR A 168 -5.58 0.53 11.21
N PHE A 169 -5.55 -0.67 10.63
CA PHE A 169 -4.87 -0.97 9.38
C PHE A 169 -5.83 -1.59 8.38
N ALA A 170 -5.62 -1.24 7.11
CA ALA A 170 -6.31 -1.84 5.99
C ALA A 170 -5.34 -2.75 5.23
N ARG A 171 -5.90 -3.64 4.43
CA ARG A 171 -5.16 -4.40 3.42
C ARG A 171 -5.96 -4.44 2.14
N PHE A 172 -5.31 -4.12 1.03
CA PHE A 172 -5.84 -4.14 -0.33
C PHE A 172 -5.03 -5.13 -1.13
N ARG A 173 -5.72 -6.07 -1.77
CA ARG A 173 -5.09 -7.08 -2.63
C ARG A 173 -5.68 -6.97 -4.02
N TYR A 174 -4.92 -6.38 -4.93
CA TYR A 174 -5.31 -6.22 -6.32
C TYR A 174 -4.79 -7.40 -7.12
N SER A 175 -5.65 -8.13 -7.84
CA SER A 175 -5.26 -9.38 -8.50
C SER A 175 -6.15 -9.79 -9.67
N LEU A 176 -5.66 -10.71 -10.50
CA LEU A 176 -6.49 -11.37 -11.53
C LEU A 176 -7.30 -12.54 -10.99
N GLN A 177 -6.98 -13.04 -9.80
CA GLN A 177 -7.54 -14.28 -9.24
C GLN A 177 -8.85 -14.03 -8.47
N GLY A 178 -8.86 -13.01 -7.62
CA GLY A 178 -9.91 -12.83 -6.62
C GLY A 178 -9.93 -13.95 -5.56
N ASP A 179 -10.95 -13.90 -4.71
CA ASP A 179 -11.22 -14.78 -3.57
C ASP A 179 -9.99 -14.94 -2.66
N LEU A 180 -9.25 -13.86 -2.50
CA LEU A 180 -8.02 -13.88 -1.73
C LEU A 180 -8.32 -13.83 -0.24
N GLN A 181 -7.40 -14.39 0.53
CA GLN A 181 -7.36 -14.25 1.98
C GLN A 181 -6.50 -13.03 2.35
N PRO A 182 -6.64 -12.48 3.57
CA PRO A 182 -5.77 -11.41 4.01
C PRO A 182 -4.32 -11.87 4.09
N THR A 183 -4.01 -13.18 4.09
CA THR A 183 -2.65 -13.71 4.18
C THR A 183 -2.26 -14.53 2.95
N GLY A 184 -0.98 -14.87 2.83
CA GLY A 184 -0.48 -15.83 1.86
C GLY A 184 -0.23 -15.31 0.44
N GLU A 185 0.34 -16.19 -0.37
CA GLU A 185 0.70 -15.92 -1.76
C GLU A 185 -0.51 -15.89 -2.67
N ALA A 186 -0.45 -15.00 -3.64
CA ALA A 186 -1.31 -15.00 -4.80
C ALA A 186 -0.51 -14.77 -6.07
N ALA A 187 -1.13 -15.08 -7.21
CA ALA A 187 -0.57 -14.79 -8.53
C ALA A 187 -0.50 -13.27 -8.77
N VAL A 188 -0.31 -12.88 -10.04
CA VAL A 188 -0.10 -11.48 -10.47
C VAL A 188 -1.01 -10.49 -9.75
N GLY A 189 -0.39 -9.49 -9.13
CA GLY A 189 -1.08 -8.52 -8.29
C GLY A 189 -0.13 -7.65 -7.47
N GLU A 190 -0.72 -6.97 -6.50
CA GLU A 190 -0.05 -6.10 -5.54
C GLU A 190 -0.78 -6.12 -4.19
N VAL A 191 -0.06 -5.77 -3.12
CA VAL A 191 -0.53 -5.57 -1.76
C VAL A 191 -0.35 -4.09 -1.37
N GLU A 192 -1.43 -3.44 -0.94
CA GLU A 192 -1.41 -2.16 -0.19
C GLU A 192 -2.14 -2.31 1.16
#